data_AF-A0A6N2SYI1-F1
#
_entry.id   AF-A0A6N2SYI1-F1
#
_cell.length_a   1.000
_cell.length_b   1.000
_cell.length_c   1.000
_cell.angle_alpha   90.00
_cell.angle_beta   90.00
_cell.angle_gamma   90.00
#
_symmetry.space_group_name_H-M   'P 1'
#
loop_
_entity.id
_entity.type
_entity.pdbx_description
1 polymer ?
#
loop_
_entity_poly.entity_id
_entity_poly.type
_entity_poly.pdbx_seq_one_letter_code
_entity_poly.pdbx_strand_id
1 'polypeptide(L)'
;MVKRHPTALLLSSTLTIPLLLGGCTQHYEVKEPISQPCRTAAVHSNTIFRPVRGSQFPGFILNDARIENGQMKANLGGGWPADVGLPSYGGDIVEGEPVTIPGTGTFELIGITLSRWGNSPETITFCFTPDPNLLDNAKKHLPPGETLPPQDEN
;
A
#
# COMPACT_ATOMS: atom_id res chain seq x y z
N MET A 1 17.95 -20.59 -55.53
CA MET A 1 19.34 -20.15 -55.75
C MET A 1 19.34 -18.64 -56.00
N VAL A 2 19.93 -17.88 -55.06
CA VAL A 2 20.65 -16.59 -55.16
C VAL A 2 20.13 -15.55 -56.19
N LYS A 3 19.75 -14.32 -55.81
CA LYS A 3 20.67 -13.16 -55.66
C LYS A 3 19.88 -11.96 -55.09
N ARG A 4 20.17 -11.48 -53.87
CA ARG A 4 21.03 -10.33 -53.49
C ARG A 4 20.55 -8.94 -53.97
N HIS A 5 20.31 -8.11 -52.93
CA HIS A 5 20.14 -6.65 -52.79
C HIS A 5 20.78 -5.72 -53.83
N PRO A 6 20.20 -4.52 -53.99
CA PRO A 6 20.88 -3.24 -53.67
C PRO A 6 19.87 -2.24 -53.02
N THR A 7 20.16 -1.07 -52.46
CA THR A 7 21.35 -0.29 -52.09
C THR A 7 20.82 0.88 -51.25
N ALA A 8 21.54 1.26 -50.20
CA ALA A 8 21.27 2.46 -49.41
C ALA A 8 21.38 3.72 -50.27
N LEU A 9 20.45 4.66 -50.08
CA LEU A 9 20.58 6.05 -50.55
C LEU A 9 20.27 6.99 -49.37
N LEU A 10 21.35 7.49 -48.77
CA LEU A 10 21.37 8.66 -47.91
C LEU A 10 21.15 9.90 -48.77
N LEU A 11 20.15 10.73 -48.46
CA LEU A 11 20.11 12.12 -48.88
C LEU A 11 19.79 13.01 -47.67
N SER A 12 20.79 13.82 -47.36
CA SER A 12 20.85 14.89 -46.37
C SER A 12 20.27 16.19 -46.93
N SER A 13 20.13 17.20 -46.05
CA SER A 13 19.72 18.62 -46.22
C SER A 13 18.20 18.88 -46.18
N THR A 14 17.65 19.85 -45.42
CA THR A 14 18.21 20.99 -44.66
C THR A 14 17.17 21.54 -43.66
N LEU A 15 17.69 22.12 -42.58
CA LEU A 15 17.07 22.95 -41.54
C LEU A 15 15.86 23.81 -41.96
N THR A 16 14.80 23.78 -41.17
CA THR A 16 13.94 24.96 -40.97
C THR A 16 13.60 25.07 -39.49
N ILE A 17 14.17 26.08 -38.84
CA ILE A 17 13.87 26.48 -37.46
C ILE A 17 12.71 27.48 -37.53
N PRO A 18 11.54 27.23 -36.93
CA PRO A 18 10.66 28.29 -36.49
C PRO A 18 11.03 28.65 -35.05
N LEU A 19 11.70 29.78 -34.90
CA LEU A 19 11.79 30.52 -33.65
C LEU A 19 10.42 31.15 -33.36
N LEU A 20 10.08 31.18 -32.06
CA LEU A 20 9.12 32.06 -31.37
C LEU A 20 7.66 31.57 -31.26
N LEU A 21 7.31 30.95 -30.12
CA LEU A 21 6.70 31.64 -28.96
C LEU A 21 6.14 30.63 -27.93
N GLY A 22 6.71 30.66 -26.73
CA GLY A 22 5.96 30.64 -25.46
C GLY A 22 4.96 29.52 -25.22
N GLY A 23 5.44 28.30 -25.01
CA GLY A 23 4.73 27.29 -24.24
C GLY A 23 5.73 26.63 -23.31
N CYS A 24 5.72 27.00 -22.03
CA CYS A 24 6.50 26.31 -21.01
C CYS A 24 6.07 24.85 -21.01
N THR A 25 6.84 23.96 -21.63
CA THR A 25 6.87 22.57 -21.21
C THR A 25 7.46 22.60 -19.82
N GLN A 26 6.60 22.78 -18.82
CA GLN A 26 6.91 22.32 -17.47
C GLN A 26 7.20 20.83 -17.65
N HIS A 27 8.50 20.51 -17.64
CA HIS A 27 8.96 19.17 -17.36
C HIS A 27 8.45 18.92 -15.94
N TYR A 28 7.22 18.41 -15.85
CA TYR A 28 6.74 17.85 -14.62
C TYR A 28 7.60 16.60 -14.45
N GLU A 29 8.67 16.75 -13.69
CA GLU A 29 9.16 15.63 -12.94
C GLU A 29 7.95 15.20 -12.11
N VAL A 30 7.25 14.15 -12.56
CA VAL A 30 6.42 13.37 -11.65
C VAL A 30 7.44 12.85 -10.68
N LYS A 31 7.66 13.60 -9.60
CA LYS A 31 8.28 13.10 -8.42
C LYS A 31 7.25 12.09 -7.94
N GLU A 32 7.37 10.86 -8.47
CA GLU A 32 6.64 9.72 -7.93
C GLU A 32 6.79 9.88 -6.43
N PRO A 33 5.69 10.07 -5.67
CA PRO A 33 5.81 10.13 -4.23
C PRO A 33 6.61 8.90 -3.91
N ILE A 34 7.77 9.07 -3.24
CA ILE A 34 8.65 7.96 -2.88
C ILE A 34 7.73 7.00 -2.16
N SER A 35 7.26 5.99 -2.88
CA SER A 35 6.33 5.03 -2.35
C SER A 35 7.21 4.31 -1.36
N GLN A 36 7.04 4.60 -0.08
CA GLN A 36 7.58 3.67 0.91
C GLN A 36 7.09 2.30 0.46
N PRO A 37 8.01 1.33 0.25
CA PRO A 37 7.60 0.02 -0.20
C PRO A 37 6.62 -0.49 0.84
N CYS A 38 5.42 -0.88 0.40
CA CYS A 38 4.44 -1.35 1.35
C CYS A 38 4.96 -2.61 2.03
N ARG A 39 4.60 -2.76 3.30
CA ARG A 39 5.01 -3.89 4.12
C ARG A 39 3.98 -4.98 3.93
N THR A 40 4.36 -6.06 3.26
CA THR A 40 3.50 -7.24 3.16
C THR A 40 3.39 -7.90 4.53
N ALA A 41 2.16 -8.07 5.00
CA ALA A 41 1.83 -8.79 6.22
C ALA A 41 0.88 -9.94 5.90
N ALA A 42 1.05 -11.05 6.61
CA ALA A 42 0.15 -12.19 6.58
C ALA A 42 -0.29 -12.48 8.01
N VAL A 43 -1.59 -12.48 8.25
CA VAL A 43 -2.15 -12.73 9.57
C VAL A 43 -3.12 -13.89 9.52
N HIS A 44 -3.13 -14.71 10.56
CA HIS A 44 -4.21 -15.66 10.75
C HIS A 44 -5.50 -14.91 11.03
N SER A 45 -6.61 -15.42 10.49
CA SER A 45 -7.93 -14.83 10.73
C SER A 45 -8.21 -14.70 12.24
N ASN A 46 -8.83 -13.59 12.65
CA ASN A 46 -9.08 -13.21 14.05
C ASN A 46 -7.82 -12.90 14.90
N THR A 47 -6.64 -12.78 14.29
CA THR A 47 -5.44 -12.32 14.98
C THR A 47 -5.34 -10.79 14.95
N ILE A 48 -4.82 -10.20 16.03
CA ILE A 48 -4.58 -8.76 16.10
C ILE A 48 -3.28 -8.43 15.36
N PHE A 49 -3.39 -7.68 14.27
CA PHE A 49 -2.30 -6.98 13.63
C PHE A 49 -1.99 -5.67 14.37
N ARG A 50 -0.71 -5.43 14.65
CA ARG A 50 -0.21 -4.16 15.18
C ARG A 50 0.91 -3.64 14.29
N PRO A 51 0.76 -2.46 13.66
CA PRO A 51 1.74 -1.94 12.72
C PRO A 51 2.96 -1.32 13.40
N VAL A 52 2.90 -1.08 14.72
CA VAL A 52 4.01 -0.55 15.53
C VAL A 52 4.39 -1.56 16.60
N ARG A 53 5.63 -2.06 16.53
CA ARG A 53 6.16 -3.06 17.47
C ARG A 53 6.29 -2.43 18.86
N GLY A 54 5.73 -3.09 19.86
CA GLY A 54 5.75 -2.63 21.26
C GLY A 54 4.66 -1.62 21.61
N SER A 55 3.86 -1.16 20.65
CA SER A 55 2.66 -0.39 20.94
C SER A 55 1.44 -1.30 21.09
N GLN A 56 0.48 -0.92 21.93
CA GLN A 56 -0.84 -1.56 21.94
C GLN A 56 -1.75 -1.06 20.82
N PHE A 57 -1.49 0.14 20.31
CA PHE A 57 -2.33 0.86 19.33
C PHE A 57 -1.52 1.45 18.15
N PRO A 58 -2.13 1.56 16.96
CA PRO A 58 -3.45 1.04 16.62
C PRO A 58 -3.42 -0.49 16.49
N GLY A 59 -4.55 -1.14 16.76
CA GLY A 59 -4.68 -2.60 16.68
C GLY A 59 -5.85 -2.99 15.79
N PHE A 60 -5.63 -3.93 14.86
CA PHE A 60 -6.65 -4.35 13.89
C PHE A 60 -6.84 -5.85 13.91
N ILE A 61 -8.08 -6.30 13.77
CA ILE A 61 -8.44 -7.67 13.51
C ILE A 61 -8.84 -7.76 12.05
N LEU A 62 -8.28 -8.74 11.35
CA LEU A 62 -8.73 -9.14 10.02
C LEU A 62 -9.43 -10.49 10.13
N ASN A 63 -10.64 -10.57 9.59
CA ASN A 63 -11.46 -11.79 9.60
C ASN A 63 -12.46 -11.78 8.44
N ASP A 64 -13.39 -12.74 8.44
CA ASP A 64 -14.47 -12.87 7.44
C ASP A 64 -14.01 -12.75 5.98
N ALA A 65 -12.79 -13.21 5.73
CA ALA A 65 -12.19 -13.29 4.41
C ALA A 65 -12.94 -14.29 3.53
N ARG A 66 -13.26 -13.84 2.32
CA ARG A 66 -14.14 -14.53 1.39
C ARG A 66 -13.84 -14.11 -0.05
N ILE A 67 -14.23 -14.96 -0.98
CA ILE A 67 -14.27 -14.61 -2.41
C ILE A 67 -15.74 -14.44 -2.78
N GLU A 68 -16.10 -13.24 -3.19
CA GLU A 68 -17.46 -12.90 -3.61
C GLU A 68 -17.40 -12.38 -5.04
N ASN A 69 -18.14 -13.02 -5.96
CA ASN A 69 -18.13 -12.69 -7.38
C ASN A 69 -16.73 -12.64 -8.02
N GLY A 70 -15.82 -13.50 -7.55
CA GLY A 70 -14.44 -13.57 -8.05
C GLY A 70 -13.49 -12.52 -7.47
N GLN A 71 -13.93 -11.69 -6.54
CA GLN A 71 -13.11 -10.67 -5.87
C GLN A 71 -12.86 -11.06 -4.41
N MET A 72 -11.62 -10.93 -3.95
CA MET A 72 -11.30 -11.17 -2.54
C MET A 72 -11.79 -10.01 -1.68
N LYS A 73 -12.34 -10.35 -0.51
CA LYS A 73 -12.75 -9.41 0.54
C LYS A 73 -12.29 -9.93 1.90
N ALA A 74 -12.04 -9.04 2.84
CA ALA A 74 -11.85 -9.36 4.25
C ALA A 74 -12.40 -8.22 5.10
N ASN A 75 -13.01 -8.53 6.24
CA ASN A 75 -13.36 -7.48 7.19
C ASN A 75 -12.08 -7.03 7.92
N LEU A 76 -11.93 -5.71 8.04
CA LEU A 76 -10.92 -5.03 8.84
C LEU A 76 -11.66 -4.26 9.93
N GLY A 77 -11.38 -4.60 11.18
CA GLY A 77 -11.96 -3.94 12.34
C GLY A 77 -10.90 -3.51 13.34
N GLY A 78 -11.00 -2.30 13.88
CA GLY A 78 -10.14 -1.81 14.96
C GLY A 78 -9.55 -0.44 14.67
N GLY A 79 -8.38 -0.15 15.22
CA GLY A 79 -7.69 1.13 15.06
C GLY A 79 -7.25 1.72 16.39
N TRP A 80 -7.39 3.03 16.51
CA TRP A 80 -7.06 3.78 17.71
C TRP A 80 -8.21 3.72 18.73
N PRO A 81 -7.89 3.84 20.04
CA PRO A 81 -8.93 3.94 21.05
C PRO A 81 -9.65 5.30 20.94
N ALA A 82 -10.91 5.35 21.36
CA ALA A 82 -11.79 6.48 21.11
C ALA A 82 -11.32 7.80 21.77
N ASP A 83 -10.56 7.72 22.85
CA ASP A 83 -10.02 8.84 23.62
C ASP A 83 -8.78 9.50 22.97
N VAL A 84 -8.21 8.88 21.94
CA VAL A 84 -7.01 9.37 21.24
C VAL A 84 -7.33 10.34 20.10
N GLY A 85 -8.59 10.43 19.67
CA GLY A 85 -9.01 11.35 18.60
C GLY A 85 -8.45 11.00 17.22
N LEU A 86 -7.89 9.79 17.06
CA LEU A 86 -7.51 9.21 15.78
C LEU A 86 -8.55 8.15 15.37
N PRO A 87 -8.75 7.93 14.06
CA PRO A 87 -9.87 7.13 13.58
C PRO A 87 -9.68 5.63 13.80
N SER A 88 -10.78 4.94 14.08
CA SER A 88 -10.94 3.50 13.90
C SER A 88 -11.53 3.20 12.51
N TYR A 89 -11.45 1.94 12.09
CA TYR A 89 -12.10 1.44 10.89
C TYR A 89 -12.91 0.18 11.20
N GLY A 90 -14.01 0.03 10.48
CA GLY A 90 -14.87 -1.14 10.54
C GLY A 90 -15.57 -1.29 9.20
N GLY A 91 -15.15 -2.27 8.42
CA GLY A 91 -15.65 -2.48 7.06
C GLY A 91 -14.84 -3.53 6.32
N ASP A 92 -15.21 -3.79 5.07
CA ASP A 92 -14.43 -4.68 4.22
C ASP A 92 -13.27 -3.93 3.56
N ILE A 93 -12.08 -4.53 3.59
CA ILE A 93 -11.04 -4.28 2.58
C ILE A 93 -11.31 -5.21 1.40
N VAL A 94 -11.25 -4.66 0.19
CA VAL A 94 -11.59 -5.36 -1.05
C VAL A 94 -10.36 -5.34 -1.96
N GLU A 95 -10.10 -6.45 -2.65
CA GLU A 95 -9.01 -6.54 -3.62
C GLU A 95 -9.14 -5.46 -4.69
N GLY A 96 -8.05 -4.70 -4.89
CA GLY A 96 -8.00 -3.56 -5.81
C GLY A 96 -8.57 -2.24 -5.26
N GLU A 97 -9.11 -2.24 -4.03
CA GLU A 97 -9.70 -1.07 -3.38
C GLU A 97 -9.00 -0.79 -2.03
N PRO A 98 -7.86 -0.08 -2.05
CA PRO A 98 -7.10 0.20 -0.83
C PRO A 98 -7.88 1.09 0.14
N VAL A 99 -7.77 0.79 1.43
CA VAL A 99 -8.41 1.55 2.52
C VAL A 99 -7.35 2.33 3.27
N THR A 100 -7.47 3.67 3.26
CA THR A 100 -6.57 4.57 4.00
C THR A 100 -7.24 5.06 5.28
N ILE A 101 -6.55 4.85 6.41
CA ILE A 101 -6.98 5.28 7.74
C ILE A 101 -6.00 6.38 8.21
N PRO A 102 -6.45 7.65 8.32
CA PRO A 102 -5.59 8.77 8.70
C PRO A 102 -4.82 8.52 10.01
N GLY A 103 -3.53 8.85 10.04
CA GLY A 103 -2.68 8.65 11.21
C GLY A 103 -2.33 7.18 11.50
N THR A 104 -2.79 6.24 10.65
CA THR A 104 -2.44 4.82 10.69
C THR A 104 -1.69 4.40 9.45
N GLY A 105 -2.33 4.48 8.28
CA GLY A 105 -1.78 3.98 7.02
C GLY A 105 -2.84 3.42 6.08
N THR A 106 -2.39 2.82 5.00
CA THR A 106 -3.20 2.23 3.94
C THR A 106 -3.10 0.71 3.95
N PHE A 107 -4.23 0.04 3.88
CA PHE A 107 -4.36 -1.42 3.77
C PHE A 107 -4.83 -1.78 2.36
N GLU A 108 -4.10 -2.68 1.71
CA GLU A 108 -4.47 -3.24 0.41
C GLU A 108 -4.50 -4.76 0.51
N LEU A 109 -5.66 -5.37 0.21
CA LEU A 109 -5.81 -6.82 0.25
C LEU A 109 -5.13 -7.45 -0.98
N ILE A 110 -4.18 -8.36 -0.76
CA ILE A 110 -3.41 -8.98 -1.84
C ILE A 110 -3.56 -10.51 -1.89
N GLY A 111 -4.15 -11.14 -0.87
CA GLY A 111 -4.36 -12.58 -0.88
C GLY A 111 -5.16 -13.10 0.30
N ILE A 112 -5.87 -14.21 0.09
CA ILE A 112 -6.48 -15.00 1.16
C ILE A 112 -6.17 -16.48 0.93
N THR A 113 -5.83 -17.18 2.00
CA THR A 113 -5.74 -18.65 2.01
C THR A 113 -6.93 -19.18 2.78
N LEU A 114 -7.74 -20.02 2.15
CA LEU A 114 -8.88 -20.68 2.79
C LEU A 114 -8.41 -22.00 3.44
N SER A 115 -8.99 -22.33 4.58
CA SER A 115 -8.72 -23.58 5.27
C SER A 115 -9.07 -24.78 4.38
N ARG A 116 -8.34 -25.90 4.53
CA ARG A 116 -8.63 -27.12 3.75
C ARG A 116 -10.03 -27.70 3.98
N TRP A 117 -10.69 -27.30 5.06
CA TRP A 117 -11.94 -27.90 5.55
C TRP A 117 -13.19 -27.04 5.25
N GLY A 118 -13.05 -25.92 4.53
CA GLY A 118 -14.18 -25.10 4.11
C GLY A 118 -13.80 -23.65 3.80
N ASN A 119 -14.82 -22.80 3.59
CA ASN A 119 -14.70 -21.38 3.25
C ASN A 119 -14.24 -20.48 4.41
N SER A 120 -13.69 -21.05 5.49
CA SER A 120 -13.12 -20.26 6.58
C SER A 120 -11.70 -19.84 6.21
N PRO A 121 -11.39 -18.54 6.21
CA PRO A 121 -10.04 -18.07 5.92
C PRO A 121 -9.07 -18.51 7.01
N GLU A 122 -7.95 -19.08 6.58
CA GLU A 122 -6.84 -19.47 7.45
C GLU A 122 -5.86 -18.31 7.59
N THR A 123 -5.55 -17.63 6.48
CA THR A 123 -4.59 -16.53 6.42
C THR A 123 -5.10 -15.42 5.51
N ILE A 124 -4.94 -14.18 5.93
CA ILE A 124 -5.25 -12.96 5.17
C ILE A 124 -3.93 -12.23 4.95
N THR A 125 -3.61 -11.97 3.69
CA THR A 125 -2.38 -11.29 3.28
C THR A 125 -2.72 -9.92 2.71
N PHE A 126 -2.04 -8.89 3.22
CA PHE A 126 -2.24 -7.51 2.81
C PHE A 126 -0.93 -6.74 2.73
N CYS A 127 -0.92 -5.71 1.92
CA CYS A 127 0.12 -4.71 1.79
C CYS A 127 -0.26 -3.54 2.71
N PHE A 128 0.63 -3.19 3.65
CA PHE A 128 0.42 -2.09 4.59
C PHE A 128 1.42 -0.97 4.35
N THR A 129 0.93 0.21 3.97
CA THR A 129 1.74 1.42 3.81
C THR A 129 1.51 2.32 5.02
N PRO A 130 2.49 2.50 5.91
CA PRO A 130 2.29 3.29 7.13
C PRO A 130 2.05 4.76 6.82
N ASP A 131 1.18 5.41 7.60
CA ASP A 131 1.12 6.87 7.62
C ASP A 131 2.48 7.42 8.12
N PRO A 132 3.02 8.49 7.54
CA PRO A 132 4.29 9.08 8.00
C PRO A 132 4.31 9.42 9.49
N ASN A 133 3.15 9.74 10.09
CA ASN A 133 3.01 10.08 11.50
C ASN A 133 2.67 8.89 12.39
N LEU A 134 2.49 7.67 11.85
CA LEU A 134 2.06 6.49 12.61
C LEU A 134 2.94 6.25 13.84
N LEU A 135 4.26 6.31 13.66
CA LEU A 135 5.21 6.03 14.73
C LEU A 135 5.12 7.08 15.84
N ASP A 136 5.00 8.36 15.47
CA ASP A 136 4.90 9.45 16.44
C ASP A 136 3.54 9.48 17.15
N ASN A 137 2.47 9.12 16.45
CA ASN A 137 1.17 8.89 17.06
C ASN A 137 1.27 7.76 18.10
N ALA A 138 1.91 6.63 17.76
CA ALA A 138 2.03 5.50 18.68
C ALA A 138 2.84 5.87 19.93
N LYS A 139 3.95 6.60 19.78
CA LYS A 139 4.77 7.08 20.91
C LYS A 139 3.99 7.98 21.87
N LYS A 140 3.14 8.88 21.34
CA LYS A 140 2.32 9.80 22.16
C LYS A 140 1.30 9.07 23.04
N HIS A 141 0.95 7.84 22.68
CA HIS A 141 -0.08 7.05 23.35
C HIS A 141 0.48 5.79 24.03
N LEU A 142 1.78 5.79 24.31
CA LEU A 142 2.39 4.78 25.18
C LEU A 142 1.96 4.97 26.63
N PRO A 143 1.91 3.89 27.42
CA PRO A 143 1.82 3.99 28.86
C PRO A 143 2.97 4.83 29.46
N PRO A 144 2.74 5.53 30.57
CA PRO A 144 3.78 6.34 31.21
C PRO A 144 5.04 5.53 31.53
N GLY A 145 6.20 6.04 31.11
CA GLY A 145 7.50 5.41 31.36
C GLY A 145 7.90 4.32 30.36
N GLU A 146 7.07 4.02 29.36
CA GLU A 146 7.40 3.08 28.29
C GLU A 146 8.06 3.76 27.09
N THR A 147 8.89 3.01 26.38
CA THR A 147 9.49 3.39 25.10
C THR A 147 9.27 2.28 24.08
N LEU A 148 9.17 2.65 22.81
CA LEU A 148 9.12 1.67 21.74
C LEU A 148 10.49 1.02 21.55
N PRO A 149 10.55 -0.29 21.28
CA PRO A 149 11.76 -0.92 20.77
C PRO A 149 12.12 -0.33 19.38
N PRO A 150 13.34 -0.57 18.89
CA PRO A 150 13.67 -0.32 17.49
C PRO A 150 12.62 -0.95 16.58
N GLN A 151 12.14 -0.16 15.63
CA GLN A 151 11.23 -0.65 14.60
C GLN A 151 12.06 -1.27 13.49
N ASP A 152 11.51 -2.29 12.83
CA ASP A 152 12.19 -2.88 11.68
C ASP A 152 12.25 -1.82 10.57
N GLU A 153 13.47 -1.39 10.25
CA GLU A 153 13.78 -0.58 9.08
C GLU A 153 13.78 -1.53 7.88
N ASN A 154 12.85 -1.33 6.95
CA ASN A 154 12.91 -1.99 5.64
C ASN A 154 13.84 -1.21 4.73
#